data_AF-A0A8C2TC18-F1
#
_entry.id   AF-A0A8C2TC18-F1
#
_cell.length_a   1.000
_cell.length_b   1.000
_cell.length_c   1.000
_cell.angle_alpha   90.00
_cell.angle_beta   90.00
_cell.angle_gamma   90.00
#
_symmetry.space_group_name_H-M   'P 1'
#
loop_
_entity.id
_entity.type
_entity.pdbx_description
1 polymer ?
#
loop_
_entity_poly.entity_id
_entity_poly.type
_entity_poly.pdbx_seq_one_letter_code
_entity_poly.pdbx_strand_id
1 'polypeptide(L)'
;MSEGNICRSPIAEAVFRKLVTDEKLENKWRIDSAATSAYEIGNPPDYRGQTCMKKHGITMNHIARQVTKDDFQTFDYILCMDESNLRDLKRKSNQVKDCKAKIELLGSYDPQKQLIIEDPYYVRNYFVNLIKSCVYVVYNLARFHSNDITYEMYICISYVCLMIYNINYWNVK
;
A
#
# COMPACT_ATOMS: atom_id res chain seq x y z
N MET A 1 6.01 -0.59 -12.85
CA MET A 1 5.79 0.83 -12.45
C MET A 1 4.95 0.93 -11.20
N SER A 2 5.40 0.32 -10.11
CA SER A 2 4.61 0.21 -8.87
C SER A 2 5.34 0.74 -7.63
N GLU A 3 6.53 1.29 -7.83
CA GLU A 3 7.51 1.63 -6.79
C GLU A 3 7.52 3.11 -6.42
N GLY A 4 6.75 3.93 -7.12
CA GLY A 4 6.70 5.38 -6.95
C GLY A 4 5.49 5.87 -6.18
N ASN A 5 4.76 5.00 -5.47
CA ASN A 5 3.59 5.44 -4.69
C ASN A 5 2.50 6.11 -5.55
N ILE A 6 2.29 5.56 -6.75
CA ILE A 6 1.19 5.95 -7.66
C ILE A 6 0.15 4.84 -7.89
N CYS A 7 0.43 3.59 -7.50
CA CYS A 7 -0.47 2.48 -7.84
C CYS A 7 -0.88 1.65 -6.62
N ARG A 8 -0.04 0.72 -6.16
CA ARG A 8 -0.36 -0.20 -5.05
C ARG A 8 -0.69 0.52 -3.74
N SER A 9 0.16 1.44 -3.29
CA SER A 9 0.05 2.10 -1.99
C SER A 9 -1.14 3.05 -1.92
N PRO A 10 -1.36 3.93 -2.90
CA PRO A 10 -2.52 4.81 -2.89
C PRO A 10 -3.85 4.05 -2.93
N ILE A 11 -3.90 2.88 -3.57
CA ILE A 11 -5.09 2.02 -3.56
C ILE A 11 -5.33 1.46 -2.17
N ALA A 12 -4.29 0.89 -1.55
CA ALA A 12 -4.38 0.36 -0.20
C ALA A 12 -4.81 1.43 0.81
N GLU A 13 -4.26 2.64 0.70
CA GLU A 13 -4.63 3.81 1.49
C GLU A 13 -6.11 4.18 1.31
N ALA A 14 -6.57 4.33 0.06
CA ALA A 14 -7.94 4.72 -0.23
C ALA A 14 -8.96 3.67 0.20
N VAL A 15 -8.64 2.38 0.01
CA VAL A 15 -9.42 1.26 0.53
C VAL A 15 -9.51 1.31 2.06
N PHE A 16 -8.37 1.50 2.74
CA PHE A 16 -8.35 1.56 4.20
C PHE A 16 -9.17 2.73 4.73
N ARG A 17 -8.97 3.92 4.14
CA ARG A 17 -9.73 5.13 4.49
C ARG A 17 -11.23 4.91 4.33
N LYS A 18 -11.67 4.26 3.24
CA LYS A 18 -13.08 3.92 3.03
C LYS A 18 -13.61 2.99 4.12
N LEU A 19 -12.88 1.91 4.43
CA LEU A 19 -13.31 0.93 5.43
C LEU A 19 -13.46 1.54 6.82
N VAL A 20 -12.47 2.34 7.28
CA VAL A 20 -12.61 2.98 8.61
C VAL A 20 -13.71 4.02 8.63
N THR A 21 -13.97 4.72 7.52
CA THR A 21 -15.05 5.70 7.43
C THR A 21 -16.42 5.01 7.49
N ASP A 22 -16.58 3.89 6.79
CA ASP A 22 -17.82 3.10 6.80
C ASP A 22 -18.16 2.58 8.20
N GLU A 23 -17.13 2.21 8.96
CA GLU A 23 -17.23 1.74 10.35
C GLU A 23 -17.25 2.88 11.39
N LYS A 24 -17.17 4.15 10.97
CA LYS A 24 -17.11 5.34 11.85
C LYS A 24 -15.93 5.35 12.82
N LEU A 25 -14.76 4.92 12.33
CA LEU A 25 -13.51 4.83 13.08
C LEU A 25 -12.45 5.81 12.58
N GLU A 26 -12.78 6.73 11.67
CA GLU A 26 -11.83 7.65 11.05
C GLU A 26 -11.07 8.53 12.07
N ASN A 27 -11.69 8.84 13.21
CA ASN A 27 -11.05 9.60 14.29
C ASN A 27 -10.03 8.78 15.09
N LYS A 28 -10.00 7.47 14.92
CA LYS A 28 -9.05 6.56 15.58
C LYS A 28 -7.85 6.23 14.72
N TRP A 29 -7.87 6.58 13.43
CA TRP A 29 -6.86 6.18 12.45
C TRP A 29 -6.31 7.36 11.67
N ARG A 30 -5.01 7.58 11.78
CA ARG A 30 -4.23 8.37 10.81
C ARG A 30 -3.73 7.44 9.71
N ILE A 31 -4.02 7.74 8.44
CA ILE A 31 -3.74 6.85 7.30
C ILE A 31 -3.06 7.63 6.18
N ASP A 32 -1.92 7.12 5.73
CA ASP A 32 -1.12 7.72 4.66
C ASP A 32 -0.33 6.63 3.90
N SER A 33 0.22 6.98 2.74
CA SER A 33 1.06 6.10 1.94
C SER A 33 2.27 6.79 1.30
N ALA A 34 3.36 6.02 1.17
CA ALA A 34 4.61 6.52 0.57
C ALA A 34 5.42 5.46 -0.17
N ALA A 35 6.37 5.93 -0.97
CA ALA A 35 7.38 5.11 -1.65
C ALA A 35 8.68 5.08 -0.85
N THR A 36 9.46 4.00 -0.95
CA THR A 36 10.88 4.06 -0.55
C THR A 36 11.74 4.72 -1.63
N SER A 37 11.28 4.69 -2.88
CA SER A 37 11.92 5.32 -4.04
C SER A 37 11.49 6.79 -4.20
N ALA A 38 12.19 7.52 -5.06
CA ALA A 38 11.88 8.93 -5.35
C ALA A 38 11.34 9.16 -6.78
N TYR A 39 11.08 8.09 -7.55
CA TYR A 39 10.85 8.20 -9.00
C TYR A 39 9.62 9.01 -9.40
N GLU A 40 8.55 8.92 -8.62
CA GLU A 40 7.26 9.50 -8.98
C GLU A 40 6.83 10.58 -7.99
N ILE A 41 7.74 11.11 -7.15
CA ILE A 41 7.37 12.13 -6.16
C ILE A 41 6.68 13.31 -6.86
N GLY A 42 5.53 13.74 -6.32
CA GLY A 42 4.72 14.81 -6.89
C GLY A 42 3.68 14.35 -7.91
N ASN A 43 3.74 13.11 -8.38
CA ASN A 43 2.76 12.59 -9.34
C ASN A 43 1.49 12.10 -8.63
N PRO A 44 0.31 12.26 -9.28
CA PRO A 44 -0.93 11.66 -8.79
C PRO A 44 -0.92 10.13 -9.01
N PRO A 45 -1.86 9.40 -8.40
CA PRO A 45 -2.04 7.98 -8.68
C PRO A 45 -2.24 7.67 -10.16
N ASP A 46 -1.82 6.49 -10.60
CA ASP A 46 -2.00 6.00 -11.96
C ASP A 46 -3.49 6.05 -12.35
N TYR A 47 -3.78 6.62 -13.51
CA TYR A 47 -5.14 6.85 -13.98
C TYR A 47 -5.98 5.57 -14.08
N ARG A 48 -5.35 4.41 -14.34
CA ARG A 48 -6.03 3.11 -14.40
C ARG A 48 -6.53 2.70 -13.01
N GLY A 49 -5.75 3.02 -11.98
CA GLY A 49 -6.13 2.81 -10.58
C GLY A 49 -7.24 3.71 -10.14
N GLN A 50 -7.13 5.00 -10.44
CA GLN A 50 -8.21 5.96 -10.20
C GLN A 50 -9.51 5.52 -10.87
N THR A 51 -9.44 5.08 -12.14
CA THR A 51 -10.59 4.61 -12.91
C THR A 51 -11.22 3.38 -12.27
N CYS A 52 -10.42 2.41 -11.81
CA CYS A 52 -10.95 1.22 -11.15
C CYS A 52 -11.58 1.55 -9.79
N MET A 53 -10.92 2.38 -8.98
CA MET A 53 -11.42 2.78 -7.66
C MET A 53 -12.72 3.57 -7.77
N LYS A 54 -12.82 4.46 -8.77
CA LYS A 54 -14.05 5.20 -9.06
C LYS A 54 -15.23 4.28 -9.41
N LYS A 55 -14.99 3.18 -10.15
CA LYS A 55 -16.02 2.17 -10.44
C LYS A 55 -16.54 1.46 -9.19
N HIS A 56 -15.75 1.43 -8.12
CA HIS A 56 -16.12 0.86 -6.82
C HIS A 56 -16.57 1.93 -5.80
N GLY A 57 -16.78 3.18 -6.24
CA GLY A 57 -17.21 4.27 -5.36
C GLY A 57 -16.14 4.73 -4.35
N ILE A 58 -14.86 4.44 -4.61
CA ILE A 58 -13.75 4.85 -3.75
C ILE A 58 -12.98 5.97 -4.42
N THR A 59 -12.84 7.10 -3.72
CA THR A 59 -12.07 8.24 -4.19
C THR A 59 -10.61 8.08 -3.76
N MET A 60 -9.68 8.29 -4.70
CA MET A 60 -8.25 8.37 -4.41
C MET A 60 -7.83 9.84 -4.51
N ASN A 61 -7.32 10.40 -3.42
CA ASN A 61 -6.70 11.71 -3.43
C ASN A 61 -5.35 11.58 -2.73
N HIS A 62 -4.31 11.41 -3.53
CA HIS A 62 -2.95 11.20 -3.06
C HIS A 62 -1.97 11.93 -3.98
N ILE A 63 -0.82 12.30 -3.44
CA ILE A 63 0.33 12.76 -4.21
C ILE A 63 1.52 11.94 -3.76
N ALA A 64 2.17 11.30 -4.72
CA ALA A 64 3.29 10.43 -4.44
C ALA A 64 4.37 11.16 -3.65
N ARG A 65 4.81 10.54 -2.56
CA ARG A 65 5.87 11.05 -1.69
C ARG A 65 6.79 9.94 -1.24
N GLN A 66 7.99 10.31 -0.80
CA GLN A 66 8.94 9.36 -0.25
C GLN A 66 8.73 9.18 1.26
N VAL A 67 9.05 7.99 1.77
CA VAL A 67 9.18 7.72 3.19
C VAL A 67 10.34 8.53 3.77
N THR A 68 10.06 9.19 4.89
CA THR A 68 10.96 10.08 5.62
C THR A 68 11.40 9.43 6.92
N LYS A 69 12.36 10.05 7.63
CA LYS A 69 12.75 9.60 8.97
C LYS A 69 11.59 9.75 9.96
N ASP A 70 10.85 10.85 9.86
CA ASP A 70 9.72 11.17 10.72
C ASP A 70 8.63 10.09 10.63
N ASP A 71 8.40 9.52 9.43
CA ASP A 71 7.43 8.44 9.25
C ASP A 71 7.71 7.24 10.18
N PHE A 72 8.99 6.90 10.41
CA PHE A 72 9.38 5.82 11.33
C PHE A 72 9.19 6.17 12.81
N GLN A 73 9.09 7.46 13.15
CA GLN A 73 8.94 7.95 14.51
C GLN A 73 7.48 8.22 14.86
N THR A 74 6.66 8.61 13.88
CA THR A 74 5.26 9.00 14.11
C THR A 74 4.29 7.84 13.99
N PHE A 75 4.45 6.97 12.99
CA PHE A 75 3.48 5.90 12.73
C PHE A 75 3.71 4.68 13.62
N ASP A 76 2.64 4.01 14.03
CA ASP A 76 2.72 2.77 14.82
C ASP A 76 3.09 1.58 13.94
N TYR A 77 2.56 1.56 12.71
CA TYR A 77 2.78 0.48 11.74
C TYR A 77 3.20 1.05 10.39
N ILE A 78 4.19 0.42 9.76
CA ILE A 78 4.56 0.63 8.35
C ILE A 78 4.40 -0.71 7.64
N LEU A 79 3.31 -0.83 6.87
CA LEU A 79 2.95 -2.07 6.17
C LEU A 79 3.40 -2.03 4.72
N CYS A 80 4.07 -3.08 4.27
CA CYS A 80 4.64 -3.13 2.93
C CYS A 80 4.24 -4.35 2.11
N MET A 81 4.33 -4.27 0.78
CA MET A 81 3.67 -5.27 -0.10
C MET A 81 4.50 -6.51 -0.34
N ASP A 82 5.82 -6.38 -0.31
CA ASP A 82 6.75 -7.44 -0.65
C ASP A 82 8.05 -7.36 0.16
N GLU A 83 8.87 -8.42 0.07
CA GLU A 83 10.11 -8.52 0.85
C GLU A 83 11.16 -7.47 0.47
N SER A 84 11.15 -6.98 -0.77
CA SER A 84 12.04 -5.91 -1.22
C SER A 84 11.77 -4.64 -0.42
N ASN A 85 10.48 -4.34 -0.24
CA ASN A 85 10.01 -3.20 0.56
C ASN A 85 10.43 -3.35 2.00
N LEU A 86 10.22 -4.54 2.55
CA LEU A 86 10.57 -4.83 3.93
C LEU A 86 12.06 -4.63 4.17
N ARG A 87 12.91 -5.13 3.27
CA ARG A 87 14.38 -4.94 3.37
C ARG A 87 14.76 -3.47 3.28
N ASP A 88 14.21 -2.72 2.34
CA ASP A 88 14.50 -1.29 2.18
C ASP A 88 14.08 -0.47 3.39
N LEU A 89 12.87 -0.72 3.90
CA LEU A 89 12.32 -0.04 5.06
C LEU A 89 13.11 -0.36 6.32
N LYS A 90 13.47 -1.62 6.55
CA LYS A 90 14.34 -2.02 7.67
C LYS A 90 15.73 -1.38 7.58
N ARG A 91 16.31 -1.30 6.37
CA ARG A 91 17.59 -0.63 6.18
C ARG A 91 17.51 0.86 6.50
N LYS A 92 16.42 1.54 6.09
CA LYS A 92 16.18 2.96 6.40
C LYS A 92 15.89 3.17 7.90
N SER A 93 15.12 2.28 8.53
CA SER A 93 14.77 2.38 9.94
C SER A 93 15.98 2.24 10.86
N ASN A 94 16.97 1.42 10.50
CA ASN A 94 18.23 1.30 11.24
C ASN A 94 19.03 2.62 11.32
N GLN A 95 18.69 3.60 10.48
CA GLN A 95 19.30 4.94 10.48
C GLN A 95 18.49 5.95 11.33
N VAL A 96 17.43 5.51 11.98
CA VAL A 96 16.54 6.32 12.83
C VAL A 96 16.71 5.88 14.27
N LYS A 97 17.13 6.82 15.14
CA LYS A 97 17.47 6.54 16.53
C LYS A 97 16.26 6.07 17.37
N ASP A 98 15.10 6.65 17.12
CA ASP A 98 13.86 6.41 17.89
C ASP A 98 12.77 5.84 16.98
N CYS A 99 13.09 4.75 16.27
CA CYS A 99 12.11 4.07 15.41
C CYS A 99 10.99 3.46 16.25
N LYS A 100 9.80 4.05 16.18
CA LYS A 100 8.58 3.57 16.83
C LYS A 100 7.84 2.54 15.97
N ALA A 101 7.87 2.75 14.65
CA ALA A 101 7.06 1.99 13.70
C ALA A 101 7.42 0.50 13.67
N LYS A 102 6.40 -0.35 13.76
CA LYS A 102 6.49 -1.78 13.45
C LYS A 102 6.43 -1.99 11.95
N ILE A 103 7.50 -2.54 11.35
CA ILE A 103 7.63 -2.71 9.90
C ILE A 103 7.34 -4.17 9.52
N GLU A 104 6.24 -4.40 8.79
CA GLU A 104 5.75 -5.75 8.46
C GLU A 104 5.22 -5.84 7.03
N LEU A 105 5.05 -7.06 6.53
CA LEU A 105 4.35 -7.30 5.27
C LEU A 105 2.85 -7.12 5.50
N LEU A 106 2.17 -6.42 4.60
CA LEU A 106 0.71 -6.30 4.63
C LEU A 106 0.07 -7.70 4.58
N GLY A 107 0.56 -8.58 3.71
CA GLY A 107 0.08 -9.96 3.58
C GLY A 107 0.26 -10.83 4.83
N SER A 108 0.99 -10.40 5.87
CA SER A 108 1.04 -11.14 7.15
C SER A 108 -0.32 -11.17 7.87
N TYR A 109 -1.21 -10.23 7.54
CA TYR A 109 -2.58 -10.14 8.06
C TYR A 109 -3.61 -10.79 7.12
N ASP A 110 -3.17 -11.45 6.04
CA ASP A 110 -4.05 -12.25 5.20
C ASP A 110 -4.31 -13.63 5.86
N PRO A 111 -5.56 -13.98 6.24
CA PRO A 111 -5.85 -15.30 6.79
C PRO A 111 -5.69 -16.43 5.76
N GLN A 112 -5.64 -16.12 4.46
CA GLN A 112 -5.25 -17.09 3.42
C GLN A 112 -3.72 -17.29 3.33
N LYS A 113 -2.95 -16.56 4.15
CA LYS A 113 -1.48 -16.61 4.23
C LYS A 113 -0.77 -16.25 2.94
N GLN A 114 -1.37 -15.42 2.08
CA GLN A 114 -0.66 -14.82 0.95
C GLN A 114 0.18 -13.63 1.47
N LEU A 115 1.43 -13.94 1.83
CA LEU A 115 2.36 -12.97 2.41
C LEU A 115 2.73 -11.84 1.46
N ILE A 116 2.83 -12.16 0.17
CA ILE A 116 3.32 -11.24 -0.86
C ILE A 116 2.16 -10.76 -1.70
N ILE A 117 1.99 -9.45 -1.74
CA ILE A 117 1.10 -8.79 -2.69
C ILE A 117 1.94 -8.48 -3.92
N GLU A 118 2.02 -9.47 -4.81
CA GLU A 118 2.82 -9.42 -6.04
C GLU A 118 2.49 -8.17 -6.86
N ASP A 119 3.48 -7.60 -7.54
CA ASP A 119 3.26 -6.51 -8.49
C ASP A 119 2.53 -7.06 -9.73
N PRO A 120 1.22 -6.79 -9.90
CA PRO A 120 0.46 -7.43 -10.95
C PRO A 120 0.56 -6.69 -12.29
N TYR A 121 1.60 -5.89 -12.55
CA TYR A 121 1.72 -5.05 -13.75
C TYR A 121 1.45 -5.81 -15.07
N TYR A 122 1.68 -7.12 -15.10
CA TYR A 122 1.45 -8.00 -16.25
C TYR A 122 0.12 -8.77 -16.24
N VAL A 123 -0.75 -8.58 -15.25
CA VAL A 123 -1.97 -9.36 -15.05
C VAL A 123 -3.22 -8.56 -15.41
N ARG A 124 -4.05 -9.09 -16.33
CA ARG A 124 -5.40 -8.55 -16.59
C ARG A 124 -6.22 -8.59 -15.29
N ASN A 125 -6.91 -7.50 -14.96
CA ASN A 125 -7.63 -7.25 -13.69
C ASN A 125 -6.77 -6.85 -12.47
N TYR A 126 -5.55 -6.35 -12.70
CA TYR A 126 -4.64 -5.71 -11.72
C TYR A 126 -5.34 -5.11 -10.50
N PHE A 127 -6.25 -4.17 -10.74
CA PHE A 127 -6.82 -3.32 -9.70
C PHE A 127 -7.82 -4.07 -8.83
N VAL A 128 -8.61 -4.97 -9.43
CA VAL A 128 -9.66 -5.69 -8.72
C VAL A 128 -9.06 -6.67 -7.71
N ASN A 129 -8.01 -7.40 -8.10
CA ASN A 129 -7.35 -8.35 -7.20
C ASN A 129 -6.60 -7.62 -6.09
N LEU A 130 -5.91 -6.52 -6.41
CA LEU A 130 -5.27 -5.69 -5.42
C LEU A 130 -6.27 -5.10 -4.43
N ILE A 131 -7.40 -4.55 -4.90
CA ILE A 131 -8.47 -4.04 -4.04
C ILE A 131 -8.98 -5.16 -3.14
N LYS A 132 -9.21 -6.37 -3.65
CA LYS A 132 -9.65 -7.51 -2.84
C LYS A 132 -8.64 -7.86 -1.74
N SER A 133 -7.37 -8.00 -2.08
CA SER A 133 -6.31 -8.28 -1.11
C SER A 133 -6.22 -7.17 -0.07
N CYS A 134 -6.21 -5.90 -0.49
CA CYS A 134 -6.20 -4.76 0.43
C CYS A 134 -7.43 -4.76 1.33
N VAL A 135 -8.64 -4.89 0.81
CA VAL A 135 -9.88 -4.92 1.60
C VAL A 135 -9.79 -6.02 2.66
N TYR A 136 -9.40 -7.22 2.25
CA TYR A 136 -9.40 -8.38 3.12
C TYR A 136 -8.39 -8.26 4.25
N VAL A 137 -7.17 -7.84 3.93
CA VAL A 137 -6.10 -7.67 4.90
C VAL A 137 -6.39 -6.52 5.87
N VAL A 138 -6.87 -5.39 5.34
CA VAL A 138 -7.20 -4.21 6.12
C VAL A 138 -8.36 -4.49 7.08
N TYR A 139 -9.41 -5.15 6.60
CA TYR A 139 -10.53 -5.54 7.45
C TYR A 139 -10.08 -6.43 8.61
N ASN A 140 -9.20 -7.39 8.35
CA ASN A 140 -8.65 -8.25 9.40
C ASN A 140 -7.76 -7.48 10.37
N LEU A 141 -6.94 -6.54 9.89
CA LEU A 141 -6.13 -5.67 10.74
C LEU A 141 -6.99 -4.81 11.67
N ALA A 142 -8.01 -4.16 11.14
CA ALA A 142 -8.96 -3.37 11.95
C ALA A 142 -9.65 -4.24 13.01
N ARG A 143 -10.01 -5.49 12.66
CA ARG A 143 -10.61 -6.44 13.59
C ARG A 143 -9.63 -6.97 14.64
N PHE A 144 -8.39 -7.25 14.26
CA PHE A 144 -7.34 -7.73 15.17
C PHE A 144 -7.06 -6.70 16.28
N HIS A 145 -7.21 -5.42 15.95
CA HIS A 145 -7.01 -4.29 16.84
C HIS A 145 -8.30 -3.73 17.46
N SER A 146 -9.44 -4.42 17.33
CA SER A 146 -10.76 -3.93 17.78
C SER A 146 -11.02 -4.02 19.30
N ASN A 147 -10.14 -4.68 20.05
CA ASN A 147 -10.21 -4.72 21.51
C ASN A 147 -9.29 -3.64 22.11
N ASP A 148 -9.89 -2.46 22.30
CA ASP A 148 -9.40 -1.29 23.03
C ASP A 148 -8.11 -0.60 22.51
N ILE A 149 -8.24 0.74 22.34
CA ILE A 149 -7.19 1.77 22.11
C ILE A 149 -6.97 2.17 20.63
N THR A 150 -6.74 3.46 20.41
CA THR A 150 -6.52 4.20 19.15
C THR A 150 -5.20 3.83 18.44
N TYR A 151 -5.15 3.79 17.10
CA TYR A 151 -3.96 3.39 16.32
C TYR A 151 -3.66 4.33 15.11
N GLU A 152 -2.42 4.82 14.95
CA GLU A 152 -1.96 5.52 13.73
C GLU A 152 -1.26 4.55 12.77
N MET A 153 -1.72 4.44 11.52
CA MET A 153 -1.27 3.39 10.60
C MET A 153 -0.77 3.91 9.24
N TYR A 154 0.33 3.35 8.78
CA TYR A 154 1.00 3.72 7.53
C TYR A 154 1.14 2.53 6.59
N ILE A 155 0.96 2.77 5.29
CA ILE A 155 1.16 1.74 4.25
C ILE A 155 2.25 2.22 3.27
N CYS A 156 3.42 1.57 3.24
CA CYS A 156 4.60 1.98 2.44
C CYS A 156 5.08 0.88 1.46
N ILE A 157 5.64 1.26 0.29
CA ILE A 157 6.04 0.30 -0.78
C ILE A 157 7.41 0.64 -1.41
N SER A 158 8.16 -0.37 -1.88
CA SER A 158 9.39 -0.33 -2.72
C SER A 158 9.40 -1.32 -3.93
N TYR A 159 10.58 -1.61 -4.46
CA TYR A 159 10.97 -2.05 -5.80
C TYR A 159 10.57 -3.46 -6.30
N VAL A 160 10.18 -3.58 -7.60
CA VAL A 160 10.72 -4.52 -8.64
C VAL A 160 10.89 -3.85 -10.05
N CYS A 161 12.11 -4.02 -10.59
CA CYS A 161 12.81 -3.47 -11.78
C CYS A 161 12.26 -3.59 -13.22
N LEU A 162 12.94 -2.81 -14.08
CA LEU A 162 12.93 -2.52 -15.53
C LEU A 162 13.49 -3.66 -16.46
N MET A 163 12.95 -3.84 -17.68
CA MET A 163 13.66 -3.88 -19.02
C MET A 163 12.89 -4.53 -20.21
N ILE A 164 12.87 -3.80 -21.34
CA ILE A 164 13.04 -4.18 -22.78
C ILE A 164 11.94 -4.94 -23.58
N TYR A 165 11.41 -4.20 -24.58
CA TYR A 165 11.09 -4.50 -26.00
C TYR A 165 10.37 -5.80 -26.47
N ASN A 166 9.22 -5.57 -27.11
CA ASN A 166 8.70 -6.15 -28.37
C ASN A 166 8.57 -7.69 -28.49
N ILE A 167 7.32 -8.18 -28.59
CA ILE A 167 6.82 -9.03 -29.68
C ILE A 167 5.33 -9.32 -29.40
N ASN A 168 4.55 -9.21 -30.48
CA ASN A 168 3.16 -9.65 -30.63
C ASN A 168 2.85 -10.92 -29.83
N TYR A 169 1.60 -11.07 -29.36
CA TYR A 169 0.77 -12.26 -29.65
C TYR A 169 -0.43 -12.37 -28.69
N TRP A 170 -1.54 -12.85 -29.28
CA TRP A 170 -2.75 -13.43 -28.68
C TRP A 170 -3.90 -12.50 -28.28
N ASN A 171 -4.67 -12.15 -29.33
CA ASN A 171 -6.12 -12.39 -29.36
C ASN A 171 -6.52 -13.63 -28.57
N VAL A 172 -7.53 -13.53 -27.70
CA VAL A 172 -8.55 -14.56 -27.58
C VAL A 172 -9.89 -13.87 -27.32
N LYS A 173 -10.89 -14.39 -28.03
CA LYS A 173 -12.30 -14.03 -28.13
C LYS A 173 -13.03 -13.96 -26.79
#